data_AF-A0A927KZA3-F1
#
_entry.id   AF-A0A927KZA3-F1
#
_cell.length_a   1.000
_cell.length_b   1.000
_cell.length_c   1.000
_cell.angle_alpha   90.00
_cell.angle_beta   90.00
_cell.angle_gamma   90.00
#
_symmetry.space_group_name_H-M   'P 1'
#
loop_
_entity.id
_entity.type
_entity.pdbx_description
1 polymer ?
#
loop_
_entity_poly.entity_id
_entity_poly.type
_entity_poly.pdbx_seq_one_letter_code
_entity_poly.pdbx_strand_id
1 'polypeptide(L)' 'MRTSLRTKAIAICDDKIAKKGDAVGISFYAFFANQNDDPDLLMEAAEWWIKTHRLNHFEKALKVREMIKSGQ' A
#
# COMPACT_ATOMS: atom_id res chain seq x y z
N MET A 1 -11.16 -2.51 -1.16
CA MET A 1 -9.96 -3.28 -0.84
C MET A 1 -10.30 -4.34 0.22
N ARG A 2 -10.04 -5.62 -0.05
CA ARG A 2 -10.30 -6.76 0.82
C ARG A 2 -9.46 -6.72 2.09
N THR A 3 -9.95 -7.32 3.17
CA THR A 3 -9.29 -7.31 4.49
C THR A 3 -7.86 -7.86 4.46
N SER A 4 -7.62 -8.94 3.71
CA SER A 4 -6.28 -9.54 3.60
C SER A 4 -5.25 -8.58 2.98
N LEU A 5 -5.64 -7.83 1.94
CA LEU A 5 -4.78 -6.81 1.33
C LEU A 5 -4.54 -5.64 2.28
N ARG A 6 -5.56 -5.20 3.02
CA ARG A 6 -5.43 -4.15 4.05
C ARG A 6 -4.41 -4.54 5.12
N THR A 7 -4.53 -5.73 5.69
CA THR A 7 -3.60 -6.23 6.72
C THR A 7 -2.17 -6.30 6.20
N LYS A 8 -1.97 -6.83 4.98
CA LYS A 8 -0.65 -6.94 4.35
C LYS A 8 -0.04 -5.55 4.10
N ALA A 9 -0.81 -4.63 3.54
CA ALA A 9 -0.36 -3.28 3.24
C ALA A 9 0.03 -2.51 4.51
N ILE A 10 -0.74 -2.62 5.59
CA ILE A 10 -0.40 -2.01 6.89
C ILE A 10 0.92 -2.56 7.41
N ALA A 11 1.09 -3.89 7.44
CA ALA A 11 2.32 -4.51 7.95
C ALA A 11 3.56 -4.06 7.16
N ILE A 12 3.43 -3.91 5.84
CA ILE A 12 4.52 -3.43 4.99
C ILE A 12 4.79 -1.94 5.22
N CYS A 13 3.75 -1.12 5.40
CA CYS A 13 3.96 0.28 5.76
C CYS A 13 4.71 0.40 7.08
N ASP A 14 4.33 -0.38 8.10
CA ASP A 14 4.99 -0.39 9.41
C ASP A 14 6.45 -0.83 9.31
N ASP A 15 6.75 -1.89 8.55
CA ASP A 15 8.14 -2.32 8.31
C ASP A 15 8.99 -1.25 7.63
N LYS A 16 8.44 -0.58 6.61
CA LYS A 16 9.14 0.50 5.89
C LYS A 16 9.39 1.70 6.79
N ILE A 17 8.40 2.09 7.58
CA ILE A 17 8.52 3.19 8.55
C ILE A 17 9.58 2.86 9.60
N ALA A 18 9.54 1.66 10.19
CA ALA A 18 10.52 1.25 11.19
C ALA A 18 11.96 1.27 10.64
N LYS A 19 12.16 0.90 9.37
CA LYS A 19 13.49 0.83 8.73
C LYS A 19 13.99 2.16 8.17
N LYS A 20 13.10 3.04 7.70
CA LYS A 20 13.47 4.23 6.91
C LYS A 20 12.89 5.55 7.43
N GLY A 21 12.12 5.50 8.51
CA GLY A 21 11.42 6.64 9.10
C GLY A 21 10.10 6.99 8.41
N ASP A 22 9.32 7.85 9.05
CA ASP A 22 7.95 8.21 8.66
C ASP A 22 7.84 8.90 7.29
N ALA A 23 8.92 9.49 6.81
CA ALA A 23 8.98 10.18 5.52
C ALA A 23 9.21 9.23 4.33
N VAL A 24 9.37 7.92 4.56
CA VAL A 24 9.61 6.96 3.49
C VAL A 24 8.46 6.95 2.48
N GLY A 25 8.81 7.14 1.20
CA GLY A 25 7.90 7.01 0.08
C GLY A 25 7.73 5.54 -0.33
N ILE A 26 6.49 5.12 -0.58
CA ILE A 26 6.14 3.79 -1.08
C ILE A 26 5.18 3.90 -2.25
N SER A 27 5.20 2.91 -3.13
CA SER A 27 4.19 2.68 -4.16
C SER A 27 3.38 1.43 -3.78
N PHE A 28 2.20 1.21 -4.39
CA PHE A 28 1.41 -0.01 -4.15
C PHE A 28 2.18 -1.30 -4.49
N TYR A 29 3.17 -1.23 -5.40
CA TYR A 29 4.06 -2.36 -5.68
C TYR A 29 4.82 -2.85 -4.45
N ALA A 30 5.05 -1.99 -3.45
CA ALA A 30 5.67 -2.39 -2.21
C ALA A 30 4.89 -3.49 -1.47
N PHE A 31 3.60 -3.68 -1.76
CA PHE A 31 2.76 -4.71 -1.13
C PHE A 31 3.02 -6.13 -1.66
N PHE A 32 3.89 -6.27 -2.67
CA PHE A 32 4.12 -7.52 -3.38
C PHE A 32 5.61 -7.88 -3.35
N ALA A 33 5.92 -9.16 -3.15
CA ALA A 33 7.29 -9.66 -3.26
C ALA A 33 7.69 -9.76 -4.74
N ASN A 34 6.75 -10.19 -5.59
CA ASN A 34 6.85 -10.19 -7.04
C ASN A 34 5.50 -9.76 -7.65
N GLN A 35 5.54 -9.02 -8.75
CA GLN A 35 4.36 -8.43 -9.39
C GLN A 35 3.43 -9.48 -10.02
N ASN A 36 3.95 -10.67 -10.33
CA ASN A 36 3.20 -11.70 -11.05
C ASN A 36 2.68 -12.84 -10.16
N ASP A 37 2.94 -12.81 -8.84
CA ASP A 37 2.53 -13.89 -7.94
C ASP A 37 1.00 -13.94 -7.75
N ASP A 38 0.36 -12.78 -7.74
CA ASP A 38 -1.09 -12.63 -7.60
C ASP A 38 -1.54 -11.39 -8.39
N PRO A 39 -1.80 -11.55 -9.70
CA PRO A 39 -2.16 -10.43 -10.57
C PRO A 39 -3.49 -9.79 -10.18
N ASP A 40 -4.45 -10.54 -9.67
CA ASP A 40 -5.74 -10.00 -9.23
C ASP A 40 -5.56 -9.09 -8.01
N LEU A 41 -4.72 -9.51 -7.06
CA LEU A 41 -4.39 -8.70 -5.89
C LEU A 41 -3.61 -7.43 -6.28
N LEU A 42 -2.72 -7.53 -7.26
CA LEU A 42 -2.01 -6.37 -7.81
C LEU A 42 -2.98 -5.36 -8.44
N MET A 43 -3.91 -5.84 -9.27
CA MET A 43 -4.90 -5.00 -9.95
C MET A 43 -5.84 -4.34 -8.94
N GLU A 44 -6.24 -5.05 -7.88
CA GLU A 44 -7.04 -4.46 -6.80
C GLU A 44 -6.27 -3.35 -6.05
N ALA A 45 -5.00 -3.58 -5.72
CA ALA A 45 -4.17 -2.56 -5.08
C ALA A 45 -3.97 -1.34 -6.00
N ALA A 46 -3.77 -1.57 -7.29
CA ALA A 46 -3.65 -0.53 -8.30
C ALA A 46 -4.96 0.27 -8.46
N GLU A 47 -6.12 -0.40 -8.48
CA GLU A 47 -7.42 0.27 -8.56
C GLU A 47 -7.64 1.18 -7.34
N TRP A 48 -7.43 0.66 -6.13
CA TRP A 48 -7.55 1.44 -4.90
C TRP A 48 -6.61 2.65 -4.92
N TRP A 49 -5.36 2.44 -5.32
CA TRP A 49 -4.32 3.48 -5.32
C TRP A 49 -4.54 4.57 -6.37
N ILE A 50 -4.69 4.16 -7.64
CA ILE A 50 -4.68 5.05 -8.80
C ILE A 50 -6.08 5.58 -9.11
N LYS A 51 -7.10 4.72 -9.10
CA LYS A 51 -8.44 5.09 -9.57
C LYS A 51 -9.29 5.65 -8.44
N THR A 52 -9.35 4.96 -7.29
CA THR A 52 -10.16 5.38 -6.14
C THR A 52 -9.57 6.62 -5.47
N HIS A 53 -8.30 6.55 -5.07
CA HIS A 53 -7.67 7.60 -4.27
C HIS A 53 -6.74 8.54 -5.04
N ARG A 54 -6.44 8.23 -6.31
CA ARG A 54 -5.63 9.07 -7.21
C ARG A 54 -4.31 9.50 -6.58
N LEU A 55 -3.69 8.57 -5.86
CA LEU A 55 -2.41 8.78 -5.21
C LEU A 55 -1.31 8.88 -6.27
N ASN A 56 -0.26 9.64 -5.95
CA ASN A 56 0.91 9.73 -6.83
C ASN A 56 1.64 8.38 -6.92
N HIS A 57 2.62 8.28 -7.83
CA HIS A 57 3.41 7.06 -7.98
C HIS A 57 4.09 6.64 -6.66
N PHE A 58 4.52 7.63 -5.85
CA PHE A 58 4.96 7.43 -4.48
C PHE A 58 4.18 8.30 -3.51
N GLU A 59 3.81 7.71 -2.37
CA GLU A 59 3.18 8.40 -1.24
C GLU A 59 3.89 8.02 0.06
N LYS A 60 3.79 8.87 1.08
CA LYS A 60 4.37 8.57 2.40
C LYS A 60 3.71 7.31 2.98
N ALA A 61 4.52 6.36 3.44
CA ALA A 61 4.01 5.12 4.05
C ALA A 61 3.07 5.41 5.23
N LEU A 62 3.39 6.44 6.02
CA LEU A 62 2.52 6.89 7.12
C LEU A 62 1.11 7.27 6.63
N LYS A 63 1.03 8.10 5.57
CA LYS A 63 -0.24 8.53 4.99
C LYS A 63 -1.07 7.34 4.50
N VAL A 64 -0.43 6.45 3.72
CA VAL A 64 -1.09 5.25 3.17
C VAL A 64 -1.61 4.36 4.28
N ARG A 65 -0.81 4.10 5.32
CA ARG A 65 -1.21 3.28 6.47
C ARG A 65 -2.47 3.83 7.16
N GLU A 66 -2.51 5.13 7.44
CA GLU A 66 -3.65 5.75 8.11
C GLU A 66 -4.91 5.77 7.24
N MET A 67 -4.77 5.96 5.92
CA MET A 67 -5.90 5.80 4.98
C MET A 67 -6.48 4.39 5.06
N ILE A 68 -5.63 3.36 5.04
CA ILE A 68 -6.08 1.97 5.12
C ILE A 68 -6.74 1.66 6.48
N LYS A 69 -6.16 2.13 7.59
CA LYS A 69 -6.72 1.95 8.95
C LYS A 69 -8.07 2.64 9.14
N SER A 70 -8.26 3.81 8.53
CA SER A 70 -9.53 4.55 8.56
C SER A 70 -10.62 3.96 7.68
N GLY A 71 -10.34 2.87 6.95
CA GLY A 71 -11.32 2.16 6.15
C GLY A 71 -11.54 2.75 4.75
N GLN A 72 -10.68 3.66 4.31
CA GLN A 72 -10.66 4.16 2.94
C GLN A 72 -10.28 3.08 1.92
#